data_AF-A0A9W6HT75-F1
#
_entry.id   AF-A0A9W6HT75-F1
#
_cell.length_a   1.000
_cell.length_b   1.000
_cell.length_c   1.000
_cell.angle_alpha   90.00
_cell.angle_beta   90.00
_cell.angle_gamma   90.00
#
_symmetry.space_group_name_H-M   'P 1'
#
loop_
_entity.id
_entity.type
_entity.pdbx_description
1 polymer ?
#
loop_
_entity_poly.entity_id
_entity_poly.type
_entity_poly.pdbx_seq_one_letter_code
_entity_poly.pdbx_strand_id
1 'polypeptide(L)' 'MTPIAIAVLCGSITLLWGGLIASAVFLARRPEVDIYPFGGYDDGREDELVHHDT' A
#
# COMPACT_ATOMS: atom_id res chain seq x y z
N MET A 1 -26.33 -20.54 7.45
CA MET A 1 -25.13 -19.85 7.97
C MET A 1 -25.31 -19.65 9.46
N THR A 2 -24.36 -20.06 10.29
CA THR A 2 -24.51 -19.92 11.76
C THR A 2 -24.22 -18.47 12.17
N PRO A 3 -24.98 -17.89 13.12
CA PRO A 3 -24.73 -16.52 13.60
C PRO A 3 -23.29 -16.31 14.10
N ILE A 4 -22.72 -17.37 14.70
CA ILE A 4 -21.32 -17.41 15.13
C ILE A 4 -20.34 -17.23 13.97
N ALA A 5 -20.58 -17.85 12.82
CA ALA A 5 -19.70 -17.70 11.66
C ALA A 5 -19.71 -16.26 11.12
N ILE A 6 -20.87 -15.60 11.15
CA ILE A 6 -21.01 -14.20 10.75
C ILE A 6 -20.25 -13.28 11.71
N ALA A 7 -20.39 -13.50 13.02
CA ALA A 7 -19.68 -12.70 14.02
C ALA A 7 -18.15 -12.82 13.87
N VAL A 8 -17.65 -14.04 13.66
CA VAL A 8 -16.21 -14.29 13.42
C VAL A 8 -15.76 -13.62 12.12
N LEU A 9 -16.54 -13.73 11.04
CA LEU A 9 -16.22 -13.09 9.77
C LEU A 9 -16.11 -11.57 9.91
N CYS A 10 -17.11 -10.94 10.52
CA CYS A 10 -17.10 -9.50 10.77
C CYS A 10 -15.89 -9.09 11.62
N GLY A 11 -15.59 -9.83 12.70
CA GLY A 11 -14.43 -9.57 13.54
C GLY A 11 -13.10 -9.67 12.77
N SER A 12 -12.94 -10.70 11.95
CA SER A 12 -11.76 -10.88 11.10
C SER A 12 -11.60 -9.74 10.09
N ILE A 13 -12.69 -9.32 9.43
CA ILE A 13 -12.69 -8.19 8.51
C ILE A 13 -12.30 -6.90 9.23
N THR A 14 -12.87 -6.62 10.40
CA THR A 14 -12.53 -5.45 11.20
C THR A 14 -11.08 -5.46 11.67
N LEU A 15 -10.53 -6.62 12.03
CA LEU A 15 -9.12 -6.77 12.37
C LEU A 15 -8.19 -6.51 11.18
N LEU A 16 -8.51 -7.08 10.01
CA LEU A 16 -7.76 -6.88 8.78
C LEU A 16 -7.75 -5.41 8.35
N TRP A 17 -8.94 -4.83 8.19
CA TRP A 17 -9.07 -3.43 7.78
C TRP A 17 -8.60 -2.46 8.84
N GLY A 18 -8.91 -2.74 10.11
CA GLY A 18 -8.45 -1.93 11.24
C GLY A 18 -6.93 -1.90 11.34
N GLY A 19 -6.26 -3.06 11.22
CA GLY A 19 -4.81 -3.15 11.20
C GLY A 19 -4.19 -2.45 10.00
N LEU A 20 -4.77 -2.62 8.82
CA LEU A 20 -4.33 -1.95 7.59
C LEU A 20 -4.44 -0.42 7.70
N ILE A 21 -5.61 0.09 8.10
CA ILE A 21 -5.85 1.52 8.27
C ILE A 21 -4.93 2.08 9.36
N ALA A 22 -4.79 1.40 10.49
CA ALA A 22 -3.89 1.82 11.56
C ALA A 22 -2.45 1.93 11.08
N SER A 23 -1.99 0.94 10.30
CA SER A 23 -0.63 0.92 9.73
C SER A 23 -0.42 2.07 8.73
N ALA A 24 -1.37 2.27 7.82
CA ALA A 24 -1.32 3.34 6.84
C ALA A 24 -1.31 4.72 7.51
N VAL A 25 -2.18 4.95 8.50
CA VAL A 25 -2.23 6.20 9.27
C VAL A 25 -0.95 6.40 10.09
N PHE A 26 -0.41 5.35 10.70
CA PHE A 26 0.84 5.43 11.45
C PHE A 26 1.99 5.87 10.55
N LEU A 27 2.11 5.28 9.36
CA LEU A 27 3.14 5.64 8.38
C LEU A 27 2.93 7.07 7.84
N ALA A 28 1.70 7.44 7.54
CA ALA A 28 1.36 8.78 7.06
C ALA A 28 1.61 9.88 8.10
N ARG A 29 1.60 9.57 9.40
CA ARG A 29 1.90 10.53 10.48
C ARG A 29 3.40 10.70 10.74
N ARG A 30 4.22 9.77 10.25
CA ARG A 30 5.68 9.83 10.36
C ARG A 30 6.32 9.57 8.99
N PRO A 31 6.01 10.43 7.99
CA PRO A 31 6.66 10.31 6.70
C PRO A 31 8.16 10.54 6.89
N GLU A 32 8.97 9.68 6.28
CA GLU A 32 10.42 9.84 6.24
C GLU A 32 10.82 11.02 5.34
N VAL A 33 9.96 11.36 4.36
CA VAL A 33 10.18 12.41 3.38
C VAL A 33 8.90 13.24 3.26
N ASP A 34 8.96 14.55 3.54
CA ASP A 34 7.80 15.45 3.47
C ASP A 34 7.33 15.71 2.04
N ILE A 35 8.28 15.76 1.09
CA ILE A 35 8.02 16.02 -0.31
C ILE A 35 8.86 15.06 -1.13
N TYR A 36 8.18 14.16 -1.85
CA TYR A 36 8.87 13.34 -2.84
C TYR A 36 9.35 14.26 -3.97
N PRO A 37 10.61 14.13 -4.43
CA PRO A 37 11.08 14.90 -5.57
C PRO A 37 10.19 14.62 -6.79
N PHE A 38 10.11 15.60 -7.69
CA PHE A 38 9.42 15.40 -8.96
C PHE A 38 9.93 14.11 -9.61
N GLY A 39 8.99 13.23 -9.98
CA GLY A 39 9.30 12.07 -10.79
C GLY A 39 10.04 12.51 -12.06
N GLY A 40 10.87 11.63 -12.61
CA GLY A 40 11.47 11.88 -13.92
C GLY A 40 10.40 12.19 -14.96
N TYR A 41 10.78 12.92 -16.02
CA TYR A 41 9.89 13.11 -17.14
C TYR A 41 9.46 11.74 -17.67
N ASP A 42 8.15 11.54 -17.81
CA ASP A 42 7.60 10.41 -18.53
C ASP A 42 7.88 10.66 -20.02
N ASP A 43 9.05 10.20 -20.45
CA ASP A 43 9.58 10.38 -21.80
C ASP A 43 9.50 9.10 -22.65
N GLY A 44 8.57 8.19 -22.30
CA GLY A 44 8.28 7.01 -23.10
C GLY A 44 9.42 5.97 -23.16
N ARG A 45 10.39 6.05 -22.23
CA ARG A 45 11.49 5.07 -22.10
C ARG A 45 11.03 3.67 -21.65
N GLU A 46 9.75 3.47 -21.38
CA GLU A 46 9.18 2.16 -21.06
C GLU A 46 9.35 1.10 -22.17
N ASP A 47 9.55 1.52 -23.42
CA ASP A 47 9.86 0.64 -24.56
C ASP A 47 11.38 0.46 -24.80
N GLU A 48 12.23 1.23 -24.12
CA GLU A 48 13.68 1.14 -24.26
C GLU A 48 14.21 0.13 -23.23
N LEU A 49 14.29 -1.14 -23.64
CA LEU A 49 14.93 -2.21 -22.86
C LEU A 49 16.31 -1.74 -22.41
N VAL A 50 16.45 -1.44 -21.12
CA VAL A 50 17.73 -1.09 -20.50
C VAL A 50 18.64 -2.31 -20.60
N HIS A 51 19.53 -2.30 -21.59
CA HIS A 51 20.57 -3.31 -21.70
C HIS A 51 21.57 -3.07 -20.55
N HIS A 52 21.42 -3.82 -19.47
CA HIS A 52 22.43 -3.90 -18.43
C HIS A 52 23.62 -4.66 -19.01
N ASP A 53 24.66 -3.94 -19.44
CA ASP A 53 25.97 -4.54 -19.73
C ASP A 53 26.60 -5.03 -18.42
N THR A 54 26.38 -6.31 -18.13
CA THR A 54 27.14 -7.12 -17.16
C THR A 54 28.06 -8.09 -17.87
#